data_AF-A0A832ZTC9-F1
#
_entry.id   AF-A0A832ZTC9-F1
#
_cell.length_a   1.000
_cell.length_b   1.000
_cell.length_c   1.000
_cell.angle_alpha   90.00
_cell.angle_beta   90.00
_cell.angle_gamma   90.00
#
_symmetry.space_group_name_H-M   'P 1'
#
loop_
_entity.id
_entity.type
_entity.pdbx_description
1 polymer ?
#
loop_
_entity_poly.entity_id
_entity_poly.type
_entity_poly.pdbx_seq_one_letter_code
_entity_poly.pdbx_strand_id
1 'polypeptide(L)'
;WLTSGLTFSDPVELERVVMKLALRAGREPSLARPIVEGVLRPEGYRIHIVLDIVSRRGHSFTVRKFRAEPFTIVELINRGTLDEGVAALLWAAIQYKQGVVIYGPTGSGKTTLLNALAILLPPEYKIVTIEDTPEIYIPFHDNWTAMHTRLSDMPGVQNVTLQAQVESALRMRPDVIIVGEIRSREAFAFFQALATGHGGLTTVHAESADVLIRRLASPPMNVPKSLIAAAKLYVNILRIEKGGRVYRKITRVDETRLYDVERDDVTLGRLFQWDSWGDTWMLVSRGSKFVESIAELLVTTPRDVWRDLEMRATVLRWAAIKKMDMLELHEIIRMYMRDPDSVYQEAVSETDPYVFKPAQAEAAGSGSGGSTGEARREV
;
A
#
# COMPACT_ATOMS: atom_id res chain seq x y z
N TRP A 1 0.21 22.64 13.51
CA TRP A 1 1.60 23.14 13.54
C TRP A 1 1.88 23.64 14.93
N LEU A 2 3.01 23.25 15.51
CA LEU A 2 3.44 23.69 16.84
C LEU A 2 4.83 24.29 16.69
N THR A 3 5.06 25.44 17.32
CA THR A 3 6.37 26.10 17.35
C THR A 3 7.21 25.44 18.45
N SER A 4 8.41 24.98 18.13
CA SER A 4 9.37 24.50 19.13
C SER A 4 9.98 25.66 19.91
N GLY A 5 10.48 25.41 21.11
CA GLY A 5 11.33 26.36 21.84
C GLY A 5 12.75 26.52 21.28
N LEU A 6 13.11 25.76 20.24
CA LEU A 6 14.41 25.87 19.56
C LEU A 6 14.40 27.00 18.54
N THR A 7 15.38 27.90 18.63
CA THR A 7 15.58 29.03 17.70
C THR A 7 17.05 29.18 17.35
N PHE A 8 17.36 29.34 16.07
CA PHE A 8 18.71 29.70 15.61
C PHE A 8 18.78 31.22 15.44
N SER A 9 19.40 31.90 16.40
CA SER A 9 19.58 33.36 16.37
C SER A 9 20.91 33.78 15.76
N ASP A 10 21.92 32.91 15.82
CA ASP A 10 23.24 33.13 15.21
C ASP A 10 23.30 32.45 13.83
N PRO A 11 23.49 33.22 12.74
CA PRO A 11 23.67 32.67 11.39
C PRO A 11 24.83 31.66 11.29
N VAL A 12 25.90 31.86 12.05
CA VAL A 12 27.08 30.96 12.03
C VAL A 12 26.75 29.62 12.70
N GLU A 13 25.95 29.63 13.76
CA GLU A 13 25.44 28.42 14.39
C GLU A 13 24.56 27.62 13.41
N LEU A 14 23.62 28.31 12.75
CA LEU A 14 22.74 27.70 11.76
C LEU A 14 23.53 27.07 10.60
N GLU A 15 24.54 27.79 10.08
CA GLU A 15 25.44 27.28 9.04
C GLU A 15 26.14 25.99 9.50
N ARG A 16 26.73 25.96 10.70
CA ARG A 16 27.38 24.74 11.23
C ARG A 16 26.42 23.56 11.33
N VAL A 17 25.18 23.78 11.78
CA VAL A 17 24.16 22.73 11.86
C VAL A 17 23.81 22.23 10.46
N VAL A 18 23.59 23.13 9.51
CA VAL A 18 23.28 22.80 8.12
C VAL A 18 24.40 21.98 7.48
N MET A 19 25.66 22.40 7.65
CA MET A 19 26.82 21.66 7.12
C MET A 19 26.95 20.28 7.77
N LYS A 20 26.76 20.17 9.10
CA LYS A 20 26.76 18.88 9.81
C LYS A 20 25.66 17.95 9.31
N LEU A 21 24.46 18.47 9.09
CA LEU A 21 23.34 17.69 8.58
C LEU A 21 23.57 17.20 7.14
N ALA A 22 24.17 18.04 6.29
CA ALA A 22 24.52 17.65 4.93
C ALA A 22 25.58 16.54 4.90
N LEU A 23 26.63 16.67 5.71
CA LEU A 23 27.66 15.63 5.89
C LEU A 23 27.05 14.30 6.37
N ARG A 24 26.12 14.34 7.34
CA ARG A 24 25.37 13.15 7.79
C ARG A 24 24.50 12.54 6.70
N ALA A 25 24.07 13.34 5.73
CA ALA A 25 23.35 12.88 4.55
C ALA A 25 24.27 12.38 3.43
N GLY A 26 25.60 12.39 3.63
CA GLY A 26 26.59 12.01 2.63
C GLY A 26 26.70 13.01 1.48
N ARG A 27 26.40 14.29 1.74
CA ARG A 27 26.38 15.36 0.74
C ARG A 27 27.27 16.52 1.19
N GLU A 28 27.89 17.18 0.22
CA GLU A 28 28.69 18.40 0.44
C GLU A 28 27.99 19.59 -0.23
N PRO A 29 27.34 20.47 0.55
CA PRO A 29 26.76 21.70 0.02
C PRO A 29 27.86 22.60 -0.52
N SER A 30 27.56 23.33 -1.59
CA SER A 30 28.48 24.33 -2.14
C SER A 30 27.70 25.47 -2.80
N LEU A 31 28.40 26.55 -3.17
CA LEU A 31 27.79 27.63 -3.97
C LEU A 31 27.21 27.12 -5.29
N ALA A 32 27.82 26.10 -5.90
CA ALA A 32 27.33 25.47 -7.12
C ALA A 32 26.15 24.51 -6.88
N ARG A 33 25.98 24.02 -5.65
CA ARG A 33 24.91 23.09 -5.24
C ARG A 33 24.27 23.55 -3.92
N PRO A 34 23.48 24.63 -3.95
CA PRO A 34 22.90 25.20 -2.74
C PRO A 34 21.66 24.49 -2.22
N ILE A 35 21.06 23.60 -3.03
CA ILE A 35 19.94 22.77 -2.61
C ILE A 35 20.47 21.34 -2.48
N VAL A 36 20.29 20.75 -1.31
CA VAL A 36 20.82 19.43 -0.99
C VAL A 36 19.70 18.55 -0.45
N GLU A 37 19.53 17.39 -1.07
CA GLU A 37 18.60 16.35 -0.64
C GLU A 37 19.37 15.09 -0.25
N GLY A 38 18.91 14.42 0.81
CA GLY A 38 19.48 13.16 1.23
C GLY A 38 18.78 12.51 2.42
N VAL A 39 19.48 11.55 3.02
CA VAL A 39 18.97 10.71 4.11
C VAL A 39 19.94 10.76 5.27
N LEU A 40 19.47 11.21 6.44
CA LEU A 40 20.27 11.25 7.66
C LEU A 40 20.54 9.84 8.17
N ARG A 41 21.81 9.48 8.32
CA ARG A 41 22.23 8.20 8.91
C ARG A 41 22.54 8.36 10.41
N PRO A 42 22.22 7.36 11.25
CA PRO A 42 21.64 6.04 10.92
C PRO A 42 20.10 6.00 10.83
N GLU A 43 19.39 7.08 11.16
CA GLU A 43 17.93 7.06 11.41
C GLU A 43 17.06 6.91 10.15
N GLY A 44 17.60 7.17 8.96
CA GLY A 44 16.83 7.06 7.71
C GLY A 44 15.92 8.27 7.42
N TYR A 45 16.01 9.36 8.19
CA TYR A 45 15.14 10.53 7.98
C TYR A 45 15.51 11.29 6.71
N ARG A 46 14.49 11.71 5.94
CA ARG A 46 14.73 12.56 4.77
C ARG A 46 15.10 13.96 5.23
N ILE A 47 16.07 14.55 4.55
CA ILE A 47 16.43 15.94 4.76
C ILE A 47 16.48 16.69 3.42
N HIS A 48 15.94 17.91 3.43
CA HIS A 48 16.05 18.90 2.38
C HIS A 48 16.70 20.15 2.96
N ILE A 49 17.80 20.61 2.39
CA ILE A 49 18.59 21.75 2.83
C ILE A 49 18.63 22.79 1.71
N VAL A 50 18.51 24.07 2.07
CA VAL A 50 18.64 25.21 1.15
C VAL A 50 19.62 26.20 1.76
N LEU A 51 20.69 26.51 1.04
CA LEU A 51 21.66 27.52 1.47
C LEU A 51 21.11 28.95 1.31
N ASP A 52 21.65 29.87 2.09
CA ASP A 52 21.30 31.29 2.12
C ASP A 52 21.45 31.98 0.75
N ILE A 53 22.40 31.52 -0.07
CA ILE A 53 22.62 32.07 -1.42
C ILE A 53 21.40 31.97 -2.35
N VAL A 54 20.45 31.07 -2.06
CA VAL A 54 19.16 30.96 -2.76
C VAL A 54 17.97 31.07 -1.79
N SER A 55 18.20 31.47 -0.55
CA SER A 55 17.19 31.61 0.51
C SER A 55 17.34 32.95 1.23
N ARG A 56 16.40 33.87 0.93
CA ARG A 56 16.42 35.26 1.45
C ARG A 56 16.38 35.38 2.97
N ARG A 57 16.00 34.33 3.69
CA ARG A 57 15.90 34.33 5.16
C ARG A 57 17.08 33.61 5.84
N GLY A 58 18.19 33.39 5.11
CA GLY A 58 19.32 32.59 5.56
C GLY A 58 19.15 31.11 5.20
N HIS A 59 20.06 30.26 5.67
CA HIS A 59 19.95 28.81 5.44
C HIS A 59 18.63 28.27 5.98
N SER A 60 18.11 27.22 5.37
CA SER A 60 16.94 26.52 5.88
C SER A 60 17.05 25.03 5.64
N PHE A 61 16.39 24.23 6.47
CA PHE A 61 16.31 22.79 6.27
C PHE A 61 14.97 22.25 6.75
N THR A 62 14.57 21.11 6.20
CA THR A 62 13.37 20.37 6.58
C THR A 62 13.75 18.91 6.78
N VAL A 63 13.46 18.36 7.96
CA VAL A 63 13.63 16.94 8.25
C VAL A 63 12.25 16.27 8.27
N ARG A 64 12.06 15.26 7.43
CA ARG A 64 10.88 14.39 7.48
C ARG A 64 11.27 13.11 8.21
N LYS A 65 10.75 12.96 9.42
CA LYS A 65 10.92 11.76 10.24
C LYS A 65 9.89 10.70 9.87
N PHE A 66 10.28 9.45 9.98
CA PHE A 66 9.36 8.30 9.94
C PHE A 66 9.24 7.73 11.36
N ARG A 67 8.15 6.99 11.60
CA ARG A 67 7.97 6.31 12.88
C ARG A 67 9.01 5.18 12.95
N ALA A 68 9.71 5.07 14.07
CA ALA A 68 10.72 4.01 14.27
C ALA A 68 10.06 2.63 14.25
N GLU A 69 8.88 2.52 14.85
CA GLU A 69 8.02 1.32 14.76
C GLU A 69 6.88 1.59 13.77
N PRO A 70 6.79 0.85 12.67
CA PRO A 70 5.67 0.98 11.74
C PRO A 70 4.35 0.56 12.39
N PHE A 71 3.24 1.05 11.81
CA PHE A 71 1.92 0.61 12.24
C PHE A 71 1.71 -0.87 11.94
N THR A 72 1.15 -1.62 12.88
CA THR A 72 0.68 -2.99 12.60
C THR A 72 -0.69 -2.98 11.94
N ILE A 73 -1.07 -4.07 11.26
CA ILE A 73 -2.42 -4.20 10.69
C ILE A 73 -3.48 -4.09 11.80
N VAL A 74 -3.17 -4.59 12.99
CA VAL A 74 -4.01 -4.53 14.19
C VAL A 74 -4.23 -3.09 14.65
N GLU A 75 -3.19 -2.25 14.70
CA GLU A 75 -3.35 -0.83 14.99
C GLU A 75 -4.21 -0.12 13.92
N LEU A 76 -4.10 -0.52 12.65
CA LEU A 76 -4.92 0.04 11.57
C LEU A 76 -6.39 -0.37 11.70
N ILE A 77 -6.69 -1.61 12.11
CA ILE A 77 -8.04 -2.08 12.45
C ILE A 77 -8.60 -1.27 13.62
N ASN A 78 -7.84 -1.14 14.71
CA ASN A 78 -8.25 -0.39 15.91
C ASN A 78 -8.47 1.12 15.65
N ARG A 79 -7.82 1.68 14.63
CA ARG A 79 -8.03 3.06 14.16
C ARG A 79 -9.20 3.19 13.19
N GLY A 80 -9.84 2.07 12.84
CA GLY A 80 -10.87 1.99 11.82
C GLY A 80 -10.37 2.39 10.45
N THR A 81 -9.12 2.09 10.07
CA THR A 81 -8.62 2.35 8.71
C THR A 81 -9.20 1.35 7.70
N LEU A 82 -9.43 0.13 8.18
CA LEU A 82 -10.04 -1.01 7.50
C LEU A 82 -10.65 -1.91 8.59
N ASP A 83 -11.55 -2.81 8.22
CA ASP A 83 -12.00 -3.87 9.12
C ASP A 83 -11.17 -5.15 8.96
N GLU A 84 -11.49 -6.14 9.79
CA GLU A 84 -10.78 -7.41 9.85
C GLU A 84 -11.00 -8.25 8.58
N GLY A 85 -12.16 -8.09 7.93
CA GLY A 85 -12.46 -8.76 6.66
C GLY A 85 -11.59 -8.26 5.51
N VAL A 86 -11.46 -6.93 5.36
CA VAL A 86 -10.55 -6.34 4.38
C VAL A 86 -9.09 -6.69 4.74
N ALA A 87 -8.72 -6.67 6.02
CA ALA A 87 -7.37 -7.04 6.44
C ALA A 87 -7.03 -8.50 6.13
N ALA A 88 -7.95 -9.43 6.37
CA ALA A 88 -7.81 -10.85 6.05
C ALA A 88 -7.66 -11.10 4.55
N LEU A 89 -8.42 -10.39 3.72
CA LEU A 89 -8.29 -10.44 2.26
C LEU A 89 -6.88 -10.02 1.81
N LEU A 90 -6.40 -8.89 2.33
CA LEU A 90 -5.07 -8.37 1.99
C LEU A 90 -3.95 -9.27 2.51
N TRP A 91 -4.11 -9.86 3.69
CA TRP A 91 -3.19 -10.84 4.25
C TRP A 91 -3.09 -12.08 3.35
N ALA A 92 -4.23 -12.66 2.95
CA ALA A 92 -4.24 -13.80 2.03
C ALA A 92 -3.60 -13.45 0.68
N ALA A 93 -3.84 -12.24 0.16
CA ALA A 93 -3.27 -11.81 -1.10
C ALA A 93 -1.73 -11.82 -1.08
N ILE A 94 -1.12 -11.23 -0.06
CA ILE A 94 0.34 -11.17 0.04
C ILE A 94 0.94 -12.53 0.41
N GLN A 95 0.25 -13.33 1.24
CA GLN A 95 0.69 -14.68 1.59
C GLN A 95 0.70 -15.61 0.37
N TYR A 96 -0.28 -15.48 -0.54
CA TYR A 96 -0.35 -16.30 -1.75
C TYR A 96 0.26 -15.62 -2.98
N LYS A 97 1.23 -14.72 -2.76
CA LYS A 97 2.03 -14.06 -3.79
C LYS A 97 1.19 -13.36 -4.87
N GLN A 98 0.04 -12.83 -4.51
CA GLN A 98 -0.80 -12.04 -5.41
C GLN A 98 -0.29 -10.59 -5.47
N GLY A 99 -0.43 -9.97 -6.63
CA GLY A 99 -0.09 -8.55 -6.80
C GLY A 99 -1.12 -7.63 -6.15
N VAL A 100 -0.67 -6.73 -5.28
CA VAL A 100 -1.51 -5.74 -4.59
C VAL A 100 -0.99 -4.33 -4.88
N VAL A 101 -1.88 -3.48 -5.40
CA VAL A 101 -1.58 -2.08 -5.72
C VAL A 101 -2.41 -1.17 -4.82
N ILE A 102 -1.75 -0.45 -3.91
CA ILE A 102 -2.41 0.50 -3.01
C ILE A 102 -2.36 1.89 -3.66
N TYR A 103 -3.51 2.53 -3.82
CA TYR A 103 -3.58 3.83 -4.46
C TYR A 103 -4.40 4.86 -3.68
N GLY A 104 -4.13 6.13 -3.96
CA GLY A 104 -4.71 7.27 -3.27
C GLY A 104 -3.83 8.51 -3.32
N PRO A 105 -4.33 9.67 -2.87
CA PRO A 105 -3.61 10.93 -2.91
C PRO A 105 -2.40 10.95 -1.94
N THR A 106 -1.57 11.98 -2.05
CA THR A 106 -0.46 12.21 -1.11
C THR A 106 -0.99 12.34 0.33
N GLY A 107 -0.32 11.69 1.28
CA GLY A 107 -0.68 11.75 2.70
C GLY A 107 -1.89 10.89 3.12
N SER A 108 -2.48 10.11 2.21
CA SER A 108 -3.60 9.20 2.52
C SER A 108 -3.22 7.99 3.36
N GLY A 109 -1.92 7.67 3.48
CA GLY A 109 -1.42 6.54 4.28
C GLY A 109 -1.06 5.30 3.48
N LYS A 110 -0.86 5.41 2.15
CA LYS A 110 -0.49 4.27 1.29
C LYS A 110 0.72 3.50 1.81
N THR A 111 1.85 4.17 2.05
CA THR A 111 3.08 3.52 2.55
C THR A 111 2.87 2.94 3.96
N THR A 112 2.02 3.57 4.78
CA THR A 112 1.67 3.05 6.11
C THR A 112 0.92 1.72 6.00
N LEU A 113 -0.10 1.64 5.13
CA LEU A 113 -0.81 0.39 4.88
C LEU A 113 0.12 -0.67 4.25
N LEU A 114 0.94 -0.27 3.28
CA LEU A 114 1.92 -1.15 2.65
C LEU A 114 2.86 -1.78 3.69
N ASN A 115 3.42 -0.97 4.59
CA ASN A 115 4.35 -1.46 5.61
C ASN A 115 3.65 -2.38 6.62
N ALA A 116 2.41 -2.02 7.03
CA ALA A 116 1.59 -2.85 7.91
C ALA A 116 1.27 -4.23 7.29
N LEU A 117 1.04 -4.29 5.98
CA LEU A 117 0.85 -5.54 5.25
C LEU A 117 2.16 -6.32 5.11
N ALA A 118 3.27 -5.64 4.81
CA ALA A 118 4.57 -6.29 4.65
C ALA A 118 4.99 -7.09 5.90
N ILE A 119 4.61 -6.64 7.10
CA ILE A 119 4.82 -7.36 8.37
C ILE A 119 4.08 -8.71 8.40
N LEU A 120 2.97 -8.86 7.68
CA LEU A 120 2.18 -10.11 7.63
C LEU A 120 2.72 -11.13 6.61
N LEU A 121 3.77 -10.77 5.87
CA LEU A 121 4.39 -11.71 4.93
C LEU A 121 4.97 -12.90 5.69
N PRO A 122 4.93 -14.11 5.10
CA PRO A 122 5.59 -15.27 5.68
C PRO A 122 7.07 -15.02 6.01
N PRO A 123 7.56 -15.43 7.20
CA PRO A 123 8.96 -15.22 7.58
C PRO A 123 9.95 -15.93 6.66
N GLU A 124 9.53 -17.01 6.01
CA GLU A 124 10.38 -17.79 5.10
C GLU A 124 10.59 -17.10 3.74
N TYR A 125 9.80 -16.08 3.42
CA TYR A 125 9.86 -15.41 2.13
C TYR A 125 11.13 -14.59 1.97
N LYS A 126 11.74 -14.70 0.79
CA LYS A 126 12.72 -13.73 0.33
C LYS A 126 12.02 -12.45 -0.10
N ILE A 127 12.24 -11.38 0.65
CA ILE A 127 11.61 -10.08 0.39
C ILE A 127 12.67 -9.10 -0.14
N VAL A 128 12.34 -8.41 -1.22
CA VAL A 128 13.17 -7.31 -1.72
C VAL A 128 12.35 -6.03 -1.71
N THR A 129 12.74 -5.07 -0.89
CA THR A 129 12.13 -3.73 -0.87
C THR A 129 12.95 -2.77 -1.72
N ILE A 130 12.29 -1.92 -2.49
CA ILE A 130 12.92 -0.98 -3.41
C ILE A 130 12.24 0.37 -3.25
N GLU A 131 12.98 1.37 -2.80
CA GLU A 131 12.43 2.68 -2.44
C GLU A 131 13.30 3.84 -2.95
N ASP A 132 12.67 4.99 -3.23
CA ASP A 132 13.43 6.24 -3.45
C ASP A 132 14.15 6.64 -2.15
N THR A 133 13.47 6.49 -1.02
CA THR A 133 13.98 6.71 0.32
C THR A 133 13.48 5.58 1.20
N PRO A 134 14.34 4.96 2.02
CA PRO A 134 13.92 3.94 2.97
C PRO A 134 12.80 4.43 3.90
N GLU A 135 11.62 3.84 3.79
CA GLU A 135 10.48 4.01 4.71
C GLU A 135 9.93 2.67 5.22
N ILE A 136 10.16 1.58 4.47
CA ILE A 136 9.69 0.25 4.83
C ILE A 136 10.61 -0.37 5.87
N TYR A 137 10.03 -1.00 6.89
CA TYR A 137 10.75 -1.66 7.95
C TYR A 137 10.01 -2.92 8.40
N ILE A 138 10.64 -4.07 8.21
CA ILE A 138 10.06 -5.39 8.50
C ILE A 138 11.02 -6.19 9.42
N PRO A 139 10.97 -5.96 10.74
CA PRO A 139 12.02 -6.42 11.67
C PRO A 139 12.13 -7.93 11.84
N PHE A 140 11.11 -8.70 11.46
CA PHE A 140 11.04 -10.15 11.68
C PHE A 140 11.24 -10.97 10.41
N HIS A 141 11.91 -10.39 9.40
CA HIS A 141 12.22 -11.03 8.13
C HIS A 141 13.72 -11.07 7.90
N ASP A 142 14.35 -12.21 8.22
CA ASP A 142 15.80 -12.39 8.07
C ASP A 142 16.25 -12.34 6.60
N ASN A 143 15.42 -12.88 5.70
CA ASN A 143 15.70 -12.93 4.25
C ASN A 143 15.18 -11.67 3.53
N TRP A 144 15.50 -10.51 4.08
CA TRP A 144 15.10 -9.21 3.56
C TRP A 144 16.28 -8.45 2.95
N THR A 145 16.18 -8.10 1.68
CA THR A 145 17.11 -7.17 1.01
C THR A 145 16.47 -5.80 0.84
N ALA A 146 16.96 -4.81 1.58
CA ALA A 146 16.50 -3.42 1.50
C ALA A 146 17.32 -2.61 0.50
N MET A 147 16.72 -2.25 -0.64
CA MET A 147 17.35 -1.49 -1.71
C MET A 147 16.77 -0.07 -1.81
N HIS A 148 17.61 0.91 -2.13
CA HIS A 148 17.16 2.29 -2.35
C HIS A 148 17.91 2.98 -3.48
N THR A 149 17.25 3.96 -4.10
CA THR A 149 17.83 4.71 -5.21
C THR A 149 19.09 5.49 -4.80
N ARG A 150 20.00 5.66 -5.76
CA ARG A 150 21.16 6.54 -5.62
C ARG A 150 21.37 7.30 -6.92
N LEU A 151 20.87 8.53 -6.97
CA LEU A 151 21.13 9.46 -8.06
C LEU A 151 22.38 10.31 -7.76
N SER A 152 23.16 10.57 -8.80
CA SER A 152 24.41 11.33 -8.78
C SER A 152 24.56 12.13 -10.06
N ASP A 153 24.89 13.41 -9.92
CA ASP A 153 25.27 14.29 -11.03
C ASP A 153 26.80 14.33 -11.24
N MET A 154 27.56 13.47 -10.55
CA MET A 154 29.01 13.38 -10.74
C MET A 154 29.34 12.60 -12.01
N PRO A 155 30.20 13.13 -12.90
CA PRO A 155 30.71 12.39 -14.05
C PRO A 155 31.32 11.05 -13.62
N GLY A 156 31.01 9.99 -14.37
CA GLY A 156 31.53 8.64 -14.10
C GLY A 156 30.81 7.87 -12.97
N VAL A 157 29.89 8.50 -12.24
CA VAL A 157 29.09 7.82 -11.21
C VAL A 157 27.74 7.40 -11.80
N GLN A 158 27.51 6.09 -11.90
CA GLN A 158 26.24 5.55 -12.41
C GLN A 158 25.06 5.94 -11.51
N ASN A 159 23.93 6.31 -12.11
CA ASN A 159 22.65 6.45 -11.43
C ASN A 159 22.03 5.08 -11.16
N VAL A 160 21.65 4.84 -9.90
CA VAL A 160 20.89 3.66 -9.49
C VAL A 160 19.43 4.08 -9.34
N THR A 161 18.65 3.85 -10.40
CA THR A 161 17.23 4.22 -10.47
C THR A 161 16.34 3.17 -9.82
N LEU A 162 15.06 3.48 -9.57
CA LEU A 162 14.08 2.47 -9.14
C LEU A 162 13.99 1.34 -10.16
N GLN A 163 13.89 1.67 -11.46
CA GLN A 163 13.79 0.69 -12.54
C GLN A 163 14.95 -0.31 -12.52
N ALA A 164 16.20 0.19 -12.47
CA ALA A 164 17.38 -0.66 -12.45
C ALA A 164 17.41 -1.59 -11.22
N GLN A 165 16.88 -1.13 -10.08
CA GLN A 165 16.79 -1.95 -8.88
C GLN A 165 15.71 -3.03 -8.99
N VAL A 166 14.55 -2.73 -9.58
CA VAL A 166 13.50 -3.74 -9.82
C VAL A 166 14.02 -4.82 -10.78
N GLU A 167 14.68 -4.42 -11.87
CA GLU A 167 15.29 -5.35 -12.82
C GLU A 167 16.40 -6.22 -12.17
N SER A 168 17.20 -5.63 -11.26
CA SER A 168 18.19 -6.36 -10.49
C SER A 168 17.56 -7.34 -9.50
N ALA A 169 16.50 -6.92 -8.81
CA ALA A 169 15.78 -7.73 -7.84
C ALA A 169 15.22 -9.01 -8.45
N LEU A 170 14.76 -8.99 -9.70
CA LEU A 170 14.29 -10.19 -10.42
C LEU A 170 15.34 -11.30 -10.51
N ARG A 171 16.64 -10.95 -10.49
CA ARG A 171 17.74 -11.93 -10.51
C ARG A 171 18.01 -12.55 -9.14
N MET A 172 17.46 -11.95 -8.09
CA MET A 172 17.63 -12.42 -6.71
C MET A 172 16.67 -13.55 -6.36
N ARG A 173 15.75 -13.93 -7.26
CA ARG A 173 14.66 -14.90 -7.02
C ARG A 173 13.85 -14.55 -5.76
N PRO A 174 13.31 -13.32 -5.65
CA PRO A 174 12.48 -12.95 -4.51
C PRO A 174 11.15 -13.71 -4.54
N ASP A 175 10.59 -13.99 -3.37
CA ASP A 175 9.20 -14.42 -3.27
C ASP A 175 8.25 -13.24 -3.46
N VAL A 176 8.62 -12.08 -2.89
CA VAL A 176 7.85 -10.83 -2.96
C VAL A 176 8.76 -9.64 -3.25
N ILE A 177 8.36 -8.82 -4.22
CA ILE A 177 8.99 -7.53 -4.51
C ILE A 177 8.08 -6.41 -4.01
N ILE A 178 8.63 -5.53 -3.17
CA ILE A 178 7.90 -4.39 -2.63
C ILE A 178 8.50 -3.11 -3.20
N VAL A 179 7.73 -2.38 -3.99
CA VAL A 179 8.16 -1.07 -4.53
C VAL A 179 7.43 0.02 -3.77
N GLY A 180 8.16 0.85 -3.02
CA GLY A 180 7.56 1.83 -2.10
C GLY A 180 6.53 2.74 -2.77
N GLU A 181 6.87 3.31 -3.93
CA GLU A 181 5.94 4.05 -4.76
C GLU A 181 6.36 3.99 -6.23
N ILE A 182 5.45 3.58 -7.11
CA ILE A 182 5.64 3.61 -8.56
C ILE A 182 5.17 4.96 -9.11
N ARG A 183 6.05 5.64 -9.84
CA ARG A 183 5.85 6.94 -10.50
C ARG A 183 6.26 6.96 -11.97
N SER A 184 7.09 6.02 -12.42
CA SER A 184 7.66 6.02 -13.77
C SER A 184 7.91 4.60 -14.33
N ARG A 185 8.97 4.43 -15.13
CA ARG A 185 9.30 3.23 -15.92
C ARG A 185 9.49 1.95 -15.09
N GLU A 186 9.79 2.05 -13.81
CA GLU A 186 9.83 0.92 -12.89
C GLU A 186 8.50 0.16 -12.81
N ALA A 187 7.39 0.82 -13.18
CA ALA A 187 6.07 0.19 -13.29
C ALA A 187 6.11 -1.05 -14.18
N PHE A 188 6.72 -0.96 -15.37
CA PHE A 188 6.78 -2.08 -16.30
C PHE A 188 7.49 -3.29 -15.67
N ALA A 189 8.65 -3.07 -15.07
CA ALA A 189 9.43 -4.13 -14.43
C ALA A 189 8.67 -4.76 -13.24
N PHE A 190 7.93 -3.97 -12.46
CA PHE A 190 7.12 -4.48 -11.36
C PHE A 190 5.96 -5.35 -11.86
N PHE A 191 5.18 -4.90 -12.85
CA PHE A 191 4.07 -5.69 -13.38
C PHE A 191 4.57 -6.92 -14.18
N GLN A 192 5.74 -6.84 -14.81
CA GLN A 192 6.42 -8.00 -15.40
C GLN A 192 6.82 -9.04 -14.34
N ALA A 193 7.23 -8.60 -13.15
CA ALA A 193 7.51 -9.49 -12.02
C ALA A 193 6.26 -10.28 -11.61
N LEU A 194 5.13 -9.58 -11.48
CA LEU A 194 3.84 -10.21 -11.17
C LEU A 194 3.45 -11.26 -12.21
N ALA A 195 3.56 -10.92 -13.49
CA ALA A 195 3.23 -11.82 -14.59
C ALA A 195 4.15 -13.06 -14.66
N THR A 196 5.31 -13.03 -13.99
CA THR A 196 6.27 -14.15 -13.93
C THR A 196 6.22 -14.94 -12.62
N GLY A 197 5.19 -14.71 -11.79
CA GLY A 197 4.90 -15.50 -10.59
C GLY A 197 5.53 -14.97 -9.30
N HIS A 198 6.10 -13.77 -9.32
CA HIS A 198 6.56 -13.09 -8.10
C HIS A 198 5.36 -12.42 -7.42
N GLY A 199 5.28 -12.50 -6.09
CA GLY A 199 4.36 -11.64 -5.36
C GLY A 199 4.81 -10.19 -5.43
N GLY A 200 3.87 -9.26 -5.32
CA GLY A 200 4.24 -7.85 -5.34
C GLY A 200 3.29 -6.94 -4.61
N LEU A 201 3.87 -5.95 -3.94
CA LEU A 201 3.16 -4.94 -3.20
C LEU A 201 3.72 -3.57 -3.56
N THR A 202 2.85 -2.62 -3.90
CA THR A 202 3.31 -1.28 -4.27
C THR A 202 2.28 -0.21 -3.95
N THR A 203 2.73 1.05 -3.99
CA THR A 203 1.84 2.20 -3.94
C THR A 203 1.88 3.02 -5.23
N VAL A 204 0.74 3.62 -5.60
CA VAL A 204 0.64 4.53 -6.75
C VAL A 204 -0.22 5.73 -6.37
N HIS A 205 0.16 6.92 -6.81
CA HIS A 205 -0.72 8.08 -6.69
C HIS A 205 -1.83 8.03 -7.75
N ALA A 206 -3.08 7.92 -7.33
CA ALA A 206 -4.25 8.05 -8.20
C ALA A 206 -5.48 8.45 -7.39
N GLU A 207 -6.41 9.16 -8.02
CA GLU A 207 -7.64 9.64 -7.40
C GLU A 207 -8.81 8.65 -7.56
N SER A 208 -8.79 7.85 -8.64
CA SER A 208 -9.75 6.78 -8.90
C SER A 208 -9.07 5.58 -9.54
N ALA A 209 -9.78 4.44 -9.61
CA ALA A 209 -9.31 3.24 -10.27
C ALA A 209 -9.07 3.48 -11.78
N ASP A 210 -9.98 4.18 -12.45
CA ASP A 210 -9.86 4.50 -13.88
C ASP A 210 -8.63 5.37 -14.16
N VAL A 211 -8.39 6.38 -13.30
CA VAL A 211 -7.21 7.23 -13.37
C VAL A 211 -5.94 6.41 -13.11
N LEU A 212 -5.97 5.47 -12.17
CA LEU A 212 -4.85 4.57 -11.90
C LEU A 212 -4.49 3.74 -13.14
N ILE A 213 -5.46 3.05 -13.73
CA ILE A 213 -5.24 2.21 -14.92
C ILE A 213 -4.72 3.05 -16.08
N ARG A 214 -5.34 4.21 -16.36
CA ARG A 214 -4.87 5.12 -17.40
C ARG A 214 -3.45 5.59 -17.14
N ARG A 215 -3.09 5.92 -15.89
CA ARG A 215 -1.76 6.40 -15.51
C ARG A 215 -0.70 5.32 -15.69
N LEU A 216 -0.99 4.08 -15.29
CA LEU A 216 -0.10 2.93 -15.48
C LEU A 216 0.15 2.66 -16.97
N ALA A 217 -0.88 2.77 -17.81
CA ALA A 217 -0.76 2.53 -19.25
C ALA A 217 -0.09 3.69 -20.02
N SER A 218 -0.13 4.91 -19.49
CA SER A 218 0.40 6.09 -20.19
C SER A 218 1.90 6.33 -19.92
N PRO A 219 2.60 7.08 -20.78
CA PRO A 219 3.94 7.59 -20.45
C PRO A 219 3.95 8.37 -19.13
N PRO A 220 5.01 8.26 -18.31
CA PRO A 220 6.24 7.51 -18.56
C PRO A 220 6.19 6.01 -18.17
N MET A 221 5.09 5.51 -17.60
CA MET A 221 4.99 4.15 -17.08
C MET A 221 4.85 3.09 -18.18
N ASN A 222 4.04 3.37 -19.21
CA ASN A 222 3.85 2.55 -20.41
C ASN A 222 3.65 1.04 -20.12
N VAL A 223 2.89 0.69 -19.08
CA VAL A 223 2.61 -0.71 -18.75
C VAL A 223 1.49 -1.23 -19.66
N PRO A 224 1.71 -2.29 -20.46
CA PRO A 224 0.64 -2.94 -21.20
C PRO A 224 -0.50 -3.34 -20.26
N LYS A 225 -1.75 -3.11 -20.66
CA LYS A 225 -2.91 -3.43 -19.82
C LYS A 225 -3.03 -4.93 -19.49
N SER A 226 -2.52 -5.79 -20.38
CA SER A 226 -2.35 -7.22 -20.12
C SER A 226 -1.45 -7.51 -18.91
N LEU A 227 -0.37 -6.74 -18.72
CA LEU A 227 0.49 -6.84 -17.54
C LEU A 227 -0.15 -6.18 -16.32
N ILE A 228 -0.89 -5.08 -16.48
CA ILE A 228 -1.64 -4.46 -15.39
C ILE A 228 -2.58 -5.50 -14.74
N ALA A 229 -3.25 -6.31 -15.57
CA ALA A 229 -4.14 -7.39 -15.13
C ALA A 229 -3.45 -8.51 -14.32
N ALA A 230 -2.11 -8.56 -14.25
CA ALA A 230 -1.39 -9.49 -13.39
C ALA A 230 -1.54 -9.16 -11.89
N ALA A 231 -1.75 -7.88 -11.53
CA ALA A 231 -2.13 -7.53 -10.17
C ALA A 231 -3.58 -7.98 -9.90
N LYS A 232 -3.82 -8.58 -8.74
CA LYS A 232 -5.16 -9.09 -8.40
C LYS A 232 -6.00 -8.11 -7.63
N LEU A 233 -5.39 -7.29 -6.77
CA LEU A 233 -6.12 -6.36 -5.91
C LEU A 233 -5.64 -4.91 -6.09
N TYR A 234 -6.59 -4.00 -6.17
CA TYR A 234 -6.38 -2.55 -6.15
C TYR A 234 -7.10 -1.95 -4.95
N VAL A 235 -6.34 -1.32 -4.06
CA VAL A 235 -6.82 -0.89 -2.75
C VAL A 235 -6.81 0.63 -2.70
N ASN A 236 -7.99 1.25 -2.60
CA ASN A 236 -8.07 2.70 -2.48
C ASN A 236 -8.03 3.12 -1.01
N ILE A 237 -7.10 4.01 -0.66
CA ILE A 237 -7.05 4.64 0.66
C ILE A 237 -7.10 6.16 0.56
N LEU A 238 -8.03 6.78 1.30
CA LEU A 238 -8.23 8.22 1.35
C LEU A 238 -7.98 8.80 2.74
N ARG A 239 -7.55 10.06 2.77
CA ARG A 239 -7.57 10.92 3.97
C ARG A 239 -8.91 11.65 4.01
N ILE A 240 -9.67 11.47 5.08
CA ILE A 240 -10.99 12.07 5.28
C ILE A 240 -10.92 12.98 6.50
N GLU A 241 -11.38 14.21 6.35
CA GLU A 241 -11.47 15.18 7.45
C GLU A 241 -12.93 15.38 7.83
N LYS A 242 -13.28 15.02 9.08
CA LYS A 242 -14.66 15.13 9.59
C LYS A 242 -14.62 15.55 11.06
N GLY A 243 -15.31 16.64 11.38
CA GLY A 243 -15.40 17.16 12.76
C GLY A 243 -14.05 17.53 13.37
N GLY A 244 -13.13 18.10 12.58
CA GLY A 244 -11.79 18.47 13.02
C GLY A 244 -10.83 17.30 13.27
N ARG A 245 -11.26 16.06 12.98
CA ARG A 245 -10.43 14.85 13.08
C ARG A 245 -10.09 14.33 11.69
N VAL A 246 -8.86 13.82 11.56
CA VAL A 246 -8.35 13.21 10.34
C VAL A 246 -8.45 11.70 10.47
N TYR A 247 -9.18 11.08 9.56
CA TYR A 247 -9.29 9.63 9.41
C TYR A 247 -8.58 9.22 8.12
N ARG A 248 -8.05 8.01 8.12
CA ARG A 248 -7.59 7.33 6.90
C ARG A 248 -8.50 6.14 6.72
N LYS A 249 -9.07 5.95 5.52
CA LYS A 249 -10.05 4.90 5.27
C LYS A 249 -9.72 4.21 3.96
N ILE A 250 -9.67 2.89 3.97
CA ILE A 250 -9.81 2.10 2.75
C ILE A 250 -11.24 2.30 2.28
N THR A 251 -11.46 2.90 1.11
CA THR A 251 -12.83 3.21 0.65
C THR A 251 -13.40 2.13 -0.24
N ARG A 252 -12.53 1.39 -0.93
CA ARG A 252 -12.89 0.23 -1.75
C ARG A 252 -11.68 -0.67 -1.97
N VAL A 253 -11.99 -1.93 -2.25
CA VAL A 253 -11.03 -2.90 -2.80
C VAL A 253 -11.65 -3.43 -4.09
N ASP A 254 -10.96 -3.21 -5.20
CA ASP A 254 -11.33 -3.71 -6.51
C ASP A 254 -10.40 -4.89 -6.87
N GLU A 255 -10.91 -5.87 -7.61
CA GLU A 255 -10.15 -7.01 -8.11
C GLU A 255 -10.07 -7.01 -9.64
N THR A 256 -9.01 -7.55 -10.21
CA THR A 256 -8.96 -7.81 -11.66
C THR A 256 -9.92 -8.93 -12.02
N ARG A 257 -10.91 -8.64 -12.88
CA ARG A 257 -11.90 -9.62 -13.35
C ARG A 257 -11.49 -10.28 -14.65
N LEU A 258 -11.14 -9.47 -15.63
CA LEU A 258 -10.87 -9.91 -16.99
C LEU A 258 -9.91 -8.93 -17.67
N TYR A 259 -9.04 -9.47 -18.52
CA TYR A 259 -8.39 -8.72 -19.58
C TYR A 259 -9.07 -9.07 -20.92
N ASP A 260 -9.72 -8.08 -21.54
CA ASP A 260 -10.35 -8.21 -22.85
C ASP A 260 -9.29 -7.95 -23.93
N VAL A 261 -8.91 -9.03 -24.64
CA VAL A 261 -7.88 -8.99 -25.68
C VAL A 261 -8.33 -8.19 -26.90
N GLU A 262 -9.63 -8.20 -27.23
CA GLU A 262 -10.15 -7.51 -28.42
C GLU A 262 -10.21 -6.00 -28.18
N ARG A 263 -10.57 -5.58 -26.96
CA ARG A 263 -10.65 -4.16 -26.59
C ARG A 263 -9.36 -3.59 -26.02
N ASP A 264 -8.35 -4.43 -25.79
CA ASP A 264 -7.17 -4.12 -24.97
C ASP A 264 -7.58 -3.36 -23.70
N ASP A 265 -8.38 -4.03 -22.86
CA ASP A 265 -8.91 -3.40 -21.65
C ASP A 265 -8.91 -4.31 -20.43
N VAL A 266 -8.67 -3.71 -19.26
CA VAL A 266 -8.69 -4.43 -17.98
C VAL A 266 -9.92 -4.03 -17.20
N THR A 267 -10.77 -5.01 -16.93
CA THR A 267 -11.99 -4.80 -16.14
C THR A 267 -11.68 -5.05 -14.67
N LEU A 268 -11.88 -4.02 -13.84
CA LEU A 268 -11.86 -4.13 -12.39
C LEU A 268 -13.28 -4.33 -11.86
N GLY A 269 -13.47 -5.30 -10.97
CA GLY A 269 -14.72 -5.55 -10.27
C GLY A 269 -14.60 -5.18 -8.80
N ARG A 270 -15.61 -4.50 -8.24
CA ARG A 270 -15.57 -4.16 -6.82
C ARG A 270 -15.79 -5.39 -5.95
N LEU A 271 -14.89 -5.61 -5.00
CA LEU A 271 -14.99 -6.69 -4.02
C LEU A 271 -15.47 -6.15 -2.66
N PHE A 272 -14.91 -5.03 -2.21
CA PHE A 272 -15.33 -4.35 -0.98
C PHE A 272 -15.66 -2.89 -1.21
N GLN A 273 -16.66 -2.40 -0.48
CA GLN A 273 -17.04 -0.99 -0.43
C GLN A 273 -17.16 -0.54 1.03
N TRP A 274 -16.56 0.59 1.37
CA TRP A 274 -16.81 1.25 2.64
C TRP A 274 -18.11 2.06 2.57
N ASP A 275 -19.01 1.83 3.53
CA ASP A 275 -20.17 2.68 3.80
C ASP A 275 -19.78 3.76 4.82
N SER A 276 -19.79 5.01 4.37
CA SER A 276 -19.43 6.16 5.21
C SER A 276 -20.45 6.51 6.29
N TRP A 277 -21.69 6.01 6.18
CA TRP A 277 -22.76 6.29 7.15
C TRP A 277 -22.66 5.36 8.35
N GLY A 278 -22.57 4.04 8.10
CA GLY A 278 -22.40 3.02 9.13
C GLY A 278 -20.95 2.84 9.60
N ASP A 279 -19.97 3.42 8.89
CA ASP A 279 -18.54 3.17 9.08
C ASP A 279 -18.18 1.68 9.02
N THR A 280 -18.70 0.98 8.02
CA THR A 280 -18.51 -0.46 7.83
C THR A 280 -18.06 -0.80 6.42
N TRP A 281 -17.38 -1.93 6.24
CA TRP A 281 -17.01 -2.46 4.93
C TRP A 281 -17.98 -3.57 4.55
N MET A 282 -18.52 -3.47 3.34
CA MET A 282 -19.48 -4.41 2.79
C MET A 282 -18.83 -5.20 1.66
N LEU A 283 -18.99 -6.51 1.70
CA LEU A 283 -18.63 -7.41 0.62
C LEU A 283 -19.67 -7.30 -0.49
N VAL A 284 -19.23 -6.87 -1.67
CA VAL A 284 -20.13 -6.65 -2.82
C VAL A 284 -20.53 -7.96 -3.48
N SER A 285 -19.61 -8.92 -3.60
CA SER A 285 -19.88 -10.23 -4.21
C SER A 285 -18.93 -11.30 -3.72
N ARG A 286 -19.44 -12.53 -3.54
CA ARG A 286 -18.61 -13.73 -3.28
C ARG A 286 -18.04 -14.38 -4.54
N GLY A 287 -18.57 -14.06 -5.72
CA GLY A 287 -18.01 -14.52 -6.98
C GLY A 287 -16.77 -13.72 -7.32
N SER A 288 -15.61 -14.10 -6.79
CA SER A 288 -14.35 -13.35 -6.87
C SER A 288 -13.30 -14.12 -7.66
N LYS A 289 -12.71 -13.45 -8.66
CA LYS A 289 -11.62 -14.00 -9.47
C LYS A 289 -10.32 -14.12 -8.68
N PHE A 290 -10.11 -13.22 -7.72
CA PHE A 290 -9.04 -13.35 -6.74
C PHE A 290 -9.19 -14.64 -5.92
N VAL A 291 -10.38 -14.90 -5.35
CA VAL A 291 -10.62 -16.11 -4.55
C VAL A 291 -10.49 -17.38 -5.40
N GLU A 292 -11.03 -17.37 -6.62
CA GLU A 292 -10.85 -18.48 -7.57
C GLU A 292 -9.37 -18.76 -7.84
N SER A 293 -8.54 -17.73 -8.04
CA SER A 293 -7.10 -17.91 -8.28
C SER A 293 -6.34 -18.51 -7.10
N ILE A 294 -6.74 -18.19 -5.86
CA ILE A 294 -6.17 -18.81 -4.66
C ILE A 294 -6.66 -20.26 -4.54
N ALA A 295 -7.93 -20.51 -4.84
CA ALA A 295 -8.49 -21.86 -4.79
C ALA A 295 -7.77 -22.80 -5.77
N GLU A 296 -7.50 -22.33 -6.99
CA GLU A 296 -6.71 -23.06 -7.99
C GLU A 296 -5.27 -23.31 -7.50
N LEU A 297 -4.60 -22.30 -6.94
CA LEU A 297 -3.23 -22.42 -6.41
C LEU A 297 -3.13 -23.48 -5.30
N LEU A 298 -4.14 -23.53 -4.43
CA LEU A 298 -4.19 -24.44 -3.28
C LEU A 298 -4.86 -25.78 -3.60
N VAL A 299 -5.33 -25.97 -4.83
CA VAL A 299 -6.06 -27.17 -5.26
C VAL A 299 -7.26 -27.44 -4.33
N THR A 300 -8.04 -26.40 -4.07
CA THR A 300 -9.19 -26.40 -3.15
C THR A 300 -10.39 -25.70 -3.77
N THR A 301 -11.48 -25.50 -3.00
CA THR A 301 -12.67 -24.81 -3.48
C THR A 301 -12.68 -23.33 -3.10
N PRO A 302 -13.33 -22.44 -3.89
CA PRO A 302 -13.55 -21.06 -3.49
C PRO A 302 -14.28 -20.91 -2.14
N ARG A 303 -15.10 -21.91 -1.76
CA ARG A 303 -15.79 -21.95 -0.47
C ARG A 303 -14.79 -22.11 0.68
N ASP A 304 -13.79 -22.97 0.52
CA ASP A 304 -12.76 -23.21 1.54
C ASP A 304 -11.85 -21.99 1.68
N VAL A 305 -11.53 -21.30 0.58
CA VAL A 305 -10.81 -20.02 0.64
C VAL A 305 -11.62 -18.95 1.36
N TRP A 306 -12.92 -18.82 1.09
CA TRP A 306 -13.77 -17.89 1.85
C TRP A 306 -13.83 -18.24 3.34
N ARG A 307 -13.83 -19.52 3.71
CA ARG A 307 -13.76 -19.97 5.10
C ARG A 307 -12.41 -19.58 5.73
N ASP A 308 -11.30 -19.79 5.04
CA ASP A 308 -9.96 -19.34 5.48
C ASP A 308 -9.95 -17.82 5.71
N LEU A 309 -10.54 -17.03 4.82
CA LEU A 309 -10.67 -15.58 5.00
C LEU A 309 -11.48 -15.18 6.24
N GLU A 310 -12.58 -15.88 6.53
CA GLU A 310 -13.38 -15.67 7.75
C GLU A 310 -12.59 -16.06 9.02
N MET A 311 -11.83 -17.15 8.97
CA MET A 311 -10.94 -17.57 10.06
C MET A 311 -9.85 -16.54 10.32
N ARG A 312 -9.15 -16.07 9.28
CA ARG A 312 -8.16 -15.00 9.36
C ARG A 312 -8.73 -13.72 9.95
N ALA A 313 -9.91 -13.30 9.49
CA ALA A 313 -10.58 -12.10 10.00
C ALA A 313 -10.93 -12.25 11.49
N THR A 314 -11.31 -13.44 11.93
CA THR A 314 -11.55 -13.75 13.34
C THR A 314 -10.26 -13.66 14.18
N VAL A 315 -9.15 -14.20 13.67
CA VAL A 315 -7.85 -14.12 14.34
C VAL A 315 -7.36 -12.67 14.44
N LEU A 316 -7.53 -11.88 13.37
CA LEU A 316 -7.17 -10.45 13.38
C LEU A 316 -8.07 -9.63 14.32
N ARG A 317 -9.35 -10.00 14.45
CA ARG A 317 -10.26 -9.41 15.45
C ARG A 317 -9.77 -9.70 16.87
N TRP A 318 -9.45 -10.96 17.16
CA TRP A 318 -8.91 -11.35 18.45
C TRP A 318 -7.63 -10.57 18.78
N ALA A 319 -6.70 -10.47 17.82
CA ALA A 319 -5.49 -9.68 17.97
C ALA A 319 -5.76 -8.19 18.22
N ALA A 320 -6.78 -7.63 17.55
CA ALA A 320 -7.21 -6.24 17.75
C ALA A 320 -7.80 -5.97 19.14
N ILE A 321 -8.64 -6.87 19.63
CA ILE A 321 -9.21 -6.80 20.99
C ILE A 321 -8.11 -6.86 22.04
N LYS A 322 -7.14 -7.75 21.86
CA LYS A 322 -5.97 -7.89 22.75
C LYS A 322 -4.95 -6.78 22.61
N LYS A 323 -5.03 -5.98 21.54
CA LYS A 323 -4.06 -4.93 21.18
C LYS A 323 -2.65 -5.49 21.08
N MET A 324 -2.52 -6.65 20.44
CA MET A 324 -1.26 -7.33 20.28
C MET A 324 -0.22 -6.43 19.63
N ASP A 325 0.99 -6.48 20.15
CA ASP A 325 2.14 -5.79 19.58
C ASP A 325 2.64 -6.50 18.31
N MET A 326 3.73 -5.98 17.74
CA MET A 326 4.27 -6.52 16.49
C MET A 326 4.86 -7.92 16.67
N LEU A 327 5.44 -8.23 17.83
CA LEU A 327 6.05 -9.53 18.11
C LEU A 327 4.95 -10.58 18.31
N GLU A 328 3.95 -10.29 19.14
CA GLU A 328 2.80 -11.15 19.36
C GLU A 328 2.05 -11.43 18.04
N LEU A 329 1.85 -10.39 17.22
CA LEU A 329 1.24 -10.53 15.90
C LEU A 329 2.07 -11.44 14.98
N HIS A 330 3.40 -11.28 14.97
CA HIS A 330 4.30 -12.12 14.18
C HIS A 330 4.21 -13.60 14.59
N GLU A 331 4.20 -13.88 15.90
CA GLU A 331 4.08 -15.23 16.43
C GLU A 331 2.75 -15.88 16.03
N ILE A 332 1.63 -15.16 16.15
CA ILE A 332 0.32 -15.66 15.75
C ILE A 332 0.22 -15.94 14.26
N ILE A 333 0.80 -15.08 13.41
CA ILE A 333 0.83 -15.31 11.96
C ILE A 333 1.60 -16.59 11.65
N ARG A 334 2.76 -16.78 12.28
CA ARG A 334 3.57 -17.99 12.13
C ARG A 334 2.83 -19.24 12.59
N MET A 335 2.14 -19.16 13.73
CA MET A 335 1.31 -20.27 14.23
C MET A 335 0.14 -20.57 13.29
N TYR A 336 -0.55 -19.55 12.80
CA TYR A 336 -1.66 -19.69 11.88
C TYR A 336 -1.22 -20.36 10.57
N MET A 337 -0.04 -20.04 10.06
CA MET A 337 0.51 -20.70 8.88
C MET A 337 0.81 -22.19 9.08
N ARG A 338 1.05 -22.63 10.32
CA ARG A 338 1.35 -24.02 10.66
C ARG A 338 0.08 -24.83 10.98
N ASP A 339 -0.83 -24.23 11.75
CA ASP A 339 -2.07 -24.84 12.20
C ASP A 339 -3.19 -23.79 12.29
N PRO A 340 -3.84 -23.48 11.15
CA PRO A 340 -4.89 -22.46 11.09
C PRO A 340 -6.08 -22.77 12.01
N ASP A 341 -6.46 -24.04 12.12
CA ASP A 341 -7.63 -24.46 12.90
C ASP A 341 -7.39 -24.26 14.40
N SER A 342 -6.22 -24.66 14.93
CA SER A 342 -5.89 -24.46 16.35
C SER A 342 -5.92 -22.98 16.74
N VAL A 343 -5.27 -22.12 15.96
CA VAL A 343 -5.24 -20.67 16.23
C VAL A 343 -6.63 -20.05 16.12
N TYR A 344 -7.44 -20.52 15.16
CA TYR A 344 -8.83 -20.09 15.03
C TYR A 344 -9.69 -20.51 16.23
N GLN A 345 -9.54 -21.74 16.74
CA GLN A 345 -10.29 -22.18 17.93
C GLN A 345 -9.92 -21.36 19.17
N GLU A 346 -8.65 -21.03 19.34
CA GLU A 346 -8.19 -20.15 20.42
C GLU A 346 -8.82 -18.76 20.29
N ALA A 347 -8.79 -18.17 19.09
CA ALA A 347 -9.45 -16.89 18.84
C ALA A 347 -10.95 -16.94 19.17
N VAL A 348 -11.69 -17.94 18.69
CA VAL A 348 -13.14 -18.07 18.93
C VAL A 348 -13.49 -18.31 20.40
N SER A 349 -12.57 -18.84 21.20
CA SER A 349 -12.77 -18.97 22.65
C SER A 349 -12.81 -17.62 23.38
N GLU A 350 -12.31 -16.55 22.73
CA GLU A 350 -12.20 -15.21 23.30
C GLU A 350 -12.85 -14.10 22.44
N THR A 351 -13.31 -14.41 21.23
CA THR A 351 -14.00 -13.47 20.34
C THR A 351 -15.09 -14.13 19.52
N ASP A 352 -16.06 -13.34 19.06
CA ASP A 352 -17.07 -13.82 18.12
C ASP A 352 -16.47 -14.03 16.72
N PRO A 353 -16.83 -15.13 16.03
CA PRO A 353 -16.45 -15.35 14.64
C PRO A 353 -16.76 -14.16 13.74
N TYR A 354 -15.84 -13.82 12.84
CA TYR A 354 -16.07 -12.83 11.82
C TYR A 354 -16.92 -13.42 10.69
N VAL A 355 -17.94 -12.67 10.27
CA VAL A 355 -18.75 -12.99 9.10
C VAL A 355 -18.79 -11.77 8.19
N PHE A 356 -18.49 -11.96 6.91
CA PHE A 356 -18.55 -10.90 5.91
C PHE A 356 -19.97 -10.33 5.79
N LYS A 357 -20.10 -9.01 5.93
CA LYS A 357 -21.37 -8.31 5.76
C LYS A 357 -21.64 -8.15 4.26
N PRO A 358 -22.74 -8.70 3.70
CA PRO A 358 -23.07 -8.46 2.31
C PRO A 358 -23.45 -6.99 2.12
N ALA A 359 -23.07 -6.42 0.98
CA ALA A 359 -23.69 -5.18 0.53
C ALA A 359 -25.19 -5.44 0.35
N GLN A 360 -26.03 -4.64 1.00
CA GLN A 360 -27.47 -4.69 0.70
C GLN A 360 -27.61 -4.35 -0.78
N ALA A 361 -28.32 -5.20 -1.54
CA ALA A 361 -28.69 -4.86 -2.90
C ALA A 361 -29.46 -3.54 -2.84
N GLU A 362 -28.90 -2.45 -3.37
CA GLU A 362 -29.68 -1.24 -3.61
C GLU A 362 -30.95 -1.65 -4.35
N ALA A 363 -32.10 -1.23 -3.85
CA ALA A 363 -33.40 -1.53 -4.39
C ALA A 363 -33.43 -1.27 -5.90
N ALA A 364 -33.33 -2.33 -6.69
CA ALA A 364 -33.66 -2.33 -8.11
C ALA A 364 -35.17 -2.06 -8.19
N GLY A 365 -35.54 -0.79 -8.36
CA GLY A 365 -36.94 -0.39 -8.32
C GLY A 365 -37.18 1.11 -8.45
N SER A 366 -36.43 1.84 -9.28
CA SER A 366 -37.00 3.03 -9.90
C SER A 366 -37.99 2.56 -10.96
N GLY A 367 -39.25 2.43 -10.53
CA GLY A 367 -40.36 2.07 -11.39
C GLY A 367 -40.39 2.96 -12.63
N SER A 368 -40.20 2.33 -13.78
CA SER A 368 -40.56 2.84 -15.08
C SER A 368 -42.06 3.10 -15.11
N GLY A 369 -42.47 4.34 -14.83
CA GLY A 369 -43.80 4.85 -15.13
C GLY A 369 -43.96 5.06 -16.63
N GLY A 370 -44.10 3.96 -17.38
CA GLY A 370 -44.60 3.99 -18.74
C GLY A 370 -46.11 4.09 -18.73
N SER A 371 -46.67 5.29 -18.79
CA SER A 371 -48.07 5.49 -19.17
C SER A 371 -48.14 5.82 -20.65
N THR A 372 -48.38 4.79 -21.46
CA THR A 372 -48.99 4.91 -22.78
C THR A 372 -50.37 5.56 -22.64
N GLY A 373 -50.54 6.75 -23.22
CA GLY A 373 -51.81 7.47 -23.28
C GLY A 373 -52.01 8.00 -24.70
N GLU A 374 -52.96 7.38 -25.37
CA GLU A 374 -53.37 7.53 -26.76
C GLU A 374 -53.58 8.97 -27.26
N ALA A 375 -53.32 9.12 -28.56
CA ALA A 375 -53.69 10.27 -29.37
C ALA A 375 -55.21 10.47 -29.41
N ARG A 376 -55.65 11.72 -29.25
CA ARG A 376 -56.84 12.25 -29.94
C ARG A 376 -56.54 13.65 -30.49
N ARG A 377 -56.60 13.72 -31.82
CA ARG A 377 -56.91 14.92 -32.60
C ARG A 377 -58.29 15.43 -32.18
N GLU A 378 -58.48 16.74 -32.10
CA GLU A 378 -59.24 17.58 -33.06
C GLU A 378 -59.71 18.90 -32.41
N VAL A 379 -59.51 19.98 -33.19
CA VAL A 379 -60.03 21.37 -33.11
C VAL A 379 -59.52 22.28 -32.00
#